data_AF-U6C634-F1
#
_entry.id   AF-U6C634-F1
#
_cell.length_a   1.000
_cell.length_b   1.000
_cell.length_c   1.000
_cell.angle_alpha   90.00
_cell.angle_beta   90.00
_cell.angle_gamma   90.00
#
_symmetry.space_group_name_H-M   'P 1'
#
loop_
_entity.id
_entity.type
_entity.pdbx_description
1 polymer ?
#
loop_
_entity_poly.entity_id
_entity_poly.type
_entity_poly.pdbx_seq_one_letter_code
_entity_poly.pdbx_strand_id
1 'polypeptide(L)'
;DCVASIARADMSIIGTWRDDIRVDQDAVKAYAAAGLNIERDVCGLCPSKCMEYNGSIKIDNRACVRCMHCINVMPKALRPGTDTGATILIGSKAPIVQGALLSSVLVPFMRLEPPYQELKDLVDKIWEWWDENGKNRERVGELIQRMGMRVFLEAIELEPSPDMIFHPRTNPYVFYDEFYEAEEEEAEEGSSES
;
A
#
# COMPACT_ATOMS: atom_id res chain seq x y z
N ASP A 1 12.17 -1.76 4.83
CA ASP A 1 12.71 -2.01 3.49
C ASP A 1 14.24 -1.91 3.48
N CYS A 2 14.94 -2.93 3.98
CA CYS A 2 16.41 -2.88 4.14
C CYS A 2 17.18 -3.03 2.82
N VAL A 3 16.51 -3.52 1.76
CA VAL A 3 17.08 -3.68 0.41
C VAL A 3 16.69 -2.53 -0.52
N ALA A 4 15.94 -1.54 -0.02
CA ALA A 4 15.42 -0.40 -0.78
C ALA A 4 14.60 -0.83 -2.02
N SER A 5 13.80 -1.90 -1.88
CA SER A 5 12.94 -2.44 -2.93
C SER A 5 12.00 -1.37 -3.48
N ILE A 6 11.37 -0.55 -2.62
CA ILE A 6 10.40 0.48 -3.03
C ILE A 6 10.93 1.44 -4.09
N ALA A 7 12.25 1.68 -4.10
CA ALA A 7 12.91 2.63 -4.99
C ALA A 7 13.68 1.97 -6.14
N ARG A 8 13.92 0.66 -6.09
CA ARG A 8 14.93 -0.02 -6.93
C ARG A 8 14.43 -1.29 -7.62
N ALA A 9 13.15 -1.62 -7.51
CA ALA A 9 12.54 -2.78 -8.15
C ALA A 9 11.23 -2.38 -8.84
N ASP A 10 11.06 -2.78 -10.10
CA ASP A 10 9.79 -2.54 -10.83
C ASP A 10 8.59 -3.05 -10.04
N MET A 11 8.74 -4.20 -9.36
CA MET A 11 7.77 -4.73 -8.41
C MET A 11 8.45 -4.96 -7.05
N SER A 12 7.92 -4.33 -6.01
CA SER A 12 8.43 -4.42 -4.64
C SER A 12 7.54 -5.31 -3.78
N ILE A 13 8.16 -6.14 -2.95
CA ILE A 13 7.46 -7.01 -2.00
C ILE A 13 7.92 -6.63 -0.60
N ILE A 14 7.05 -5.99 0.17
CA ILE A 14 7.39 -5.46 1.50
C ILE A 14 6.53 -6.17 2.55
N GLY A 15 7.18 -6.98 3.39
CA GLY A 15 6.52 -7.74 4.44
C GLY A 15 5.76 -6.86 5.44
N THR A 16 4.58 -7.34 5.85
CA THR A 16 3.69 -6.66 6.80
C THR A 16 2.85 -7.69 7.58
N TRP A 17 1.97 -7.22 8.45
CA TRP A 17 1.00 -8.03 9.18
C TRP A 17 -0.36 -7.30 9.22
N ARG A 18 -1.44 -8.01 9.57
CA ARG A 18 -2.79 -7.42 9.64
C ARG A 18 -3.53 -7.64 10.96
N ASP A 19 -2.91 -8.33 11.91
CA ASP A 19 -3.39 -8.47 13.29
C ASP A 19 -2.68 -7.47 14.23
N ASP A 20 -2.88 -7.65 15.54
CA ASP A 20 -2.40 -6.71 16.54
C ASP A 20 -0.88 -6.79 16.77
N ILE A 21 -0.26 -5.65 17.05
CA ILE A 21 1.11 -5.60 17.58
C ILE A 21 1.15 -6.36 18.90
N ARG A 22 2.11 -7.28 19.03
CA ARG A 22 2.33 -8.03 20.27
C ARG A 22 3.11 -7.18 21.25
N VAL A 23 2.59 -7.06 22.48
CA VAL A 23 3.13 -6.20 23.53
C VAL A 23 3.51 -7.01 24.76
N ASP A 24 4.77 -6.87 25.20
CA ASP A 24 5.26 -7.33 26.48
C ASP A 24 5.35 -6.14 27.45
N GLN A 25 4.37 -6.00 28.34
CA GLN A 25 4.28 -4.85 29.25
C GLN A 25 5.42 -4.80 30.27
N ASP A 26 6.02 -5.93 30.63
CA ASP A 26 7.13 -5.94 31.58
C ASP A 26 8.41 -5.45 30.91
N ALA A 27 8.62 -5.82 29.63
CA ALA A 27 9.66 -5.22 28.82
C ALA A 27 9.43 -3.71 28.57
N VAL A 28 8.18 -3.26 28.37
CA VAL A 28 7.85 -1.82 28.28
C VAL A 28 8.28 -1.07 29.54
N LYS A 29 7.94 -1.60 30.73
CA LYS A 29 8.37 -1.00 32.01
C LYS A 29 9.89 -0.97 32.13
N ALA A 30 10.59 -2.02 31.66
CA ALA A 30 12.04 -2.05 31.66
C ALA A 30 12.64 -0.94 30.78
N TYR A 31 12.06 -0.64 29.62
CA TYR A 31 12.47 0.51 28.79
C TYR A 31 12.25 1.84 29.51
N ALA A 32 11.10 2.03 30.15
CA ALA A 32 10.81 3.25 30.91
C ALA A 32 11.80 3.43 32.08
N ALA A 33 12.08 2.36 32.83
CA ALA A 33 13.04 2.37 33.94
C ALA A 33 14.49 2.61 33.47
N ALA A 34 14.83 2.18 32.25
CA ALA A 34 16.12 2.47 31.61
C ALA A 34 16.25 3.93 31.11
N GLY A 35 15.20 4.76 31.29
CA GLY A 35 15.23 6.19 30.98
C GLY A 35 14.63 6.57 29.61
N LEU A 36 14.02 5.63 28.88
CA LEU A 36 13.30 5.97 27.65
C LEU A 36 12.04 6.78 27.97
N ASN A 37 11.90 7.95 27.36
CA ASN A 37 10.67 8.73 27.45
C ASN A 37 9.66 8.21 26.43
N ILE A 38 8.90 7.18 26.80
CA ILE A 38 7.93 6.49 25.92
C ILE A 38 6.89 7.47 25.36
N GLU A 39 6.39 8.38 26.19
CA GLU A 39 5.37 9.34 25.76
C GLU A 39 5.89 10.25 24.64
N ARG A 40 7.08 10.84 24.83
CA ARG A 40 7.68 11.74 23.83
C ARG A 40 8.23 11.00 22.61
N ASP A 41 9.03 9.97 22.84
CA ASP A 41 9.88 9.35 21.81
C ASP A 41 9.20 8.18 21.09
N VAL A 42 8.09 7.66 21.61
CA VAL A 42 7.31 6.59 20.97
C VAL A 42 5.90 7.08 20.60
N CYS A 43 5.06 7.42 21.58
CA CYS A 43 3.68 7.85 21.32
C CYS A 43 3.65 9.16 20.53
N GLY A 44 4.44 10.15 20.97
CA GLY A 44 4.56 11.47 20.36
C GLY A 44 5.14 11.46 18.94
N LEU A 45 5.85 10.41 18.55
CA LEU A 45 6.41 10.24 17.20
C LEU A 45 5.63 9.24 16.34
N CYS A 46 4.60 8.57 16.88
CA CYS A 46 3.71 7.73 16.07
C CYS A 46 3.02 8.60 15.01
N PRO A 47 3.07 8.23 13.71
CA PRO A 47 2.52 9.06 12.64
C PRO A 47 1.00 9.20 12.72
N SER A 48 0.30 8.12 13.08
CA SER A 48 -1.16 8.12 13.22
C SER A 48 -1.66 8.43 14.63
N LYS A 49 -0.76 8.71 15.59
CA LYS A 49 -1.09 9.00 16.99
C LYS A 49 -2.00 7.95 17.64
N CYS A 50 -1.84 6.69 17.27
CA CYS A 50 -2.69 5.58 17.71
C CYS A 50 -2.21 4.90 19.01
N MET A 51 -1.39 5.58 19.82
CA MET A 51 -0.73 4.99 21.00
C MET A 51 -0.90 5.89 22.21
N GLU A 52 -1.12 5.26 23.38
CA GLU A 52 -1.23 5.92 24.67
C GLU A 52 -0.32 5.24 25.69
N TYR A 53 0.32 6.02 26.55
CA TYR A 53 1.15 5.49 27.64
C TYR A 53 0.79 6.11 29.00
N ASN A 54 0.41 5.24 29.94
CA ASN A 54 0.08 5.62 31.32
C ASN A 54 0.68 4.64 32.35
N GLY A 55 1.94 4.25 32.14
CA GLY A 55 2.62 3.17 32.88
C GLY A 55 2.39 1.78 32.27
N SER A 56 1.38 1.66 31.39
CA SER A 56 1.24 0.59 30.41
C SER A 56 1.03 1.20 29.04
N ILE A 57 1.45 0.51 27.98
CA ILE A 57 1.24 0.99 26.60
C ILE A 57 -0.02 0.36 26.02
N LYS A 58 -0.86 1.18 25.38
CA LYS A 58 -2.02 0.73 24.60
C LYS A 58 -1.85 1.20 23.17
N ILE A 59 -2.23 0.35 22.22
CA ILE A 59 -2.11 0.60 20.79
C ILE A 59 -3.48 0.33 20.16
N ASP A 60 -4.05 1.33 19.51
CA ASP A 60 -5.18 1.13 18.59
C ASP A 60 -4.63 0.63 17.25
N ASN A 61 -4.61 -0.70 17.08
CA ASN A 61 -4.09 -1.32 15.86
C ASN A 61 -4.92 -0.99 14.61
N ARG A 62 -6.19 -0.59 14.76
CA ARG A 62 -7.03 -0.20 13.61
C ARG A 62 -6.55 1.10 12.97
N ALA A 63 -6.04 2.01 13.77
CA ALA A 63 -5.44 3.26 13.30
C ALA A 63 -3.92 3.14 13.04
N CYS A 64 -3.32 1.95 13.23
CA CYS A 64 -1.90 1.76 13.04
C CYS A 64 -1.56 1.58 11.54
N VAL A 65 -0.68 2.44 11.03
CA VAL A 65 -0.17 2.37 9.64
C VAL A 65 1.09 1.50 9.51
N ARG A 66 1.47 0.75 10.56
CA ARG A 66 2.57 -0.23 10.56
C ARG A 66 3.93 0.34 10.10
N CYS A 67 4.22 1.59 10.45
CA CYS A 67 5.45 2.31 10.07
C CYS A 67 6.75 1.79 10.70
N MET A 68 6.70 0.78 11.56
CA MET A 68 7.81 0.21 12.34
C MET A 68 8.45 1.08 13.43
N HIS A 69 8.13 2.38 13.56
CA HIS A 69 8.77 3.27 14.54
C HIS A 69 8.82 2.71 15.96
N CYS A 70 7.67 2.37 16.54
CA CYS A 70 7.59 1.89 17.92
C CYS A 70 8.34 0.56 18.12
N ILE A 71 8.25 -0.37 17.16
CA ILE A 71 8.96 -1.65 17.19
C ILE A 71 10.47 -1.44 17.08
N ASN A 72 10.93 -0.51 16.23
CA ASN A 72 12.35 -0.20 16.09
C ASN A 72 12.94 0.39 17.37
N VAL A 73 12.18 1.23 18.08
CA VAL A 73 12.62 1.83 19.36
C VAL A 73 12.59 0.80 20.49
N MET A 74 11.56 -0.06 20.56
CA MET A 74 11.38 -1.03 21.65
C MET A 74 11.25 -2.49 21.16
N PRO A 75 12.25 -3.05 20.45
CA PRO A 75 12.14 -4.36 19.80
C PRO A 75 12.05 -5.54 20.78
N LYS A 76 12.46 -5.36 22.04
CA LYS A 76 12.29 -6.39 23.08
C LYS A 76 10.85 -6.44 23.61
N ALA A 77 10.11 -5.34 23.51
CA ALA A 77 8.77 -5.20 24.08
C ALA A 77 7.67 -5.30 23.02
N LEU A 78 7.91 -4.77 21.82
CA LEU A 78 6.94 -4.73 20.74
C LEU A 78 7.40 -5.62 19.59
N ARG A 79 6.48 -6.44 19.06
CA ARG A 79 6.73 -7.28 17.89
C ARG A 79 5.61 -7.14 16.87
N PRO A 80 5.90 -7.33 15.57
CA PRO A 80 4.87 -7.53 14.56
C PRO A 80 3.86 -8.59 15.00
N GLY A 81 2.64 -8.49 14.49
CA GLY A 81 1.63 -9.52 14.65
C GLY A 81 2.04 -10.86 14.03
N THR A 82 1.13 -11.82 14.08
CA THR A 82 1.32 -13.20 13.63
C THR A 82 0.62 -13.53 12.32
N ASP A 83 -0.38 -12.73 11.91
CA ASP A 83 -1.02 -12.85 10.61
C ASP A 83 -0.22 -12.03 9.59
N THR A 84 0.85 -12.66 9.09
CA THR A 84 1.86 -12.04 8.24
C THR A 84 1.61 -12.25 6.75
N GLY A 85 2.00 -11.26 5.96
CA GLY A 85 1.98 -11.28 4.50
C GLY A 85 2.92 -10.23 3.95
N ALA A 86 2.64 -9.72 2.75
CA ALA A 86 3.35 -8.60 2.17
C ALA A 86 2.40 -7.64 1.45
N THR A 87 2.78 -6.37 1.43
CA THR A 87 2.24 -5.39 0.49
C THR A 87 3.05 -5.48 -0.80
N ILE A 88 2.36 -5.60 -1.93
CA ILE A 88 2.96 -5.59 -3.26
C ILE A 88 2.86 -4.18 -3.83
N LEU A 89 3.97 -3.63 -4.31
CA LEU A 89 4.02 -2.32 -4.93
C LEU A 89 4.61 -2.41 -6.34
N ILE A 90 4.27 -1.47 -7.21
CA ILE A 90 4.66 -1.49 -8.63
C ILE A 90 5.16 -0.13 -9.12
N GLY A 91 6.05 -0.14 -10.11
CA GLY A 91 6.37 1.00 -10.96
C GLY A 91 7.65 1.75 -10.63
N SER A 92 8.47 1.32 -9.65
CA SER A 92 9.69 2.08 -9.35
C SER A 92 10.73 2.02 -10.47
N LYS A 93 11.42 3.15 -10.65
CA LYS A 93 12.50 3.28 -11.63
C LYS A 93 13.36 4.51 -11.37
N ALA A 94 14.57 4.45 -11.93
CA ALA A 94 15.46 5.59 -12.06
C ALA A 94 14.88 6.66 -13.03
N PRO A 95 15.47 7.87 -13.11
CA PRO A 95 14.88 9.00 -13.84
C PRO A 95 14.57 8.81 -15.33
N ILE A 96 15.36 8.03 -16.07
CA ILE A 96 15.23 7.96 -17.54
C ILE A 96 14.03 7.06 -17.91
N VAL A 97 13.06 7.46 -18.75
CA VAL A 97 12.94 8.73 -19.49
C VAL A 97 12.00 9.72 -18.78
N GLN A 98 10.89 9.26 -18.19
CA GLN A 98 9.81 10.10 -17.66
C GLN A 98 9.90 10.46 -16.16
N GLY A 99 11.11 10.61 -15.64
CA GLY A 99 11.35 10.94 -14.23
C GLY A 99 11.46 9.70 -13.33
N ALA A 100 11.89 9.94 -12.09
CA ALA A 100 12.08 8.88 -11.10
C ALA A 100 10.76 8.55 -10.42
N LEU A 101 10.51 7.26 -10.22
CA LEU A 101 9.31 6.77 -9.56
C LEU A 101 9.71 5.91 -8.36
N LEU A 102 9.01 6.10 -7.24
CA LEU A 102 8.90 5.09 -6.20
C LEU A 102 7.72 4.19 -6.53
N SER A 103 7.75 2.96 -6.02
CA SER A 103 6.65 2.02 -6.25
C SER A 103 5.37 2.51 -5.57
N SER A 104 4.24 2.38 -6.26
CA SER A 104 2.90 2.63 -5.75
C SER A 104 2.26 1.34 -5.24
N VAL A 105 1.41 1.41 -4.21
CA VAL A 105 0.72 0.24 -3.67
C VAL A 105 -0.18 -0.36 -4.75
N LEU A 106 0.02 -1.66 -5.03
CA LEU A 106 -0.80 -2.44 -5.95
C LEU A 106 -1.69 -3.42 -5.19
N VAL A 107 -1.11 -4.20 -4.26
CA VAL A 107 -1.87 -5.12 -3.41
C VAL A 107 -1.58 -4.77 -1.96
N PRO A 108 -2.56 -4.24 -1.20
CA PRO A 108 -2.34 -3.82 0.19
C PRO A 108 -1.86 -4.96 1.09
N PHE A 109 -2.38 -6.17 0.88
CA PHE A 109 -1.97 -7.37 1.60
C PHE A 109 -2.16 -8.62 0.74
N MET A 110 -1.09 -9.39 0.58
CA MET A 110 -1.07 -10.72 -0.01
C MET A 110 -0.40 -11.69 0.96
N ARG A 111 -0.99 -12.87 1.15
CA ARG A 111 -0.37 -13.92 1.96
C ARG A 111 0.66 -14.64 1.11
N LEU A 112 1.91 -14.72 1.60
CA LEU A 112 3.00 -15.32 0.85
C LEU A 112 3.35 -16.70 1.41
N GLU A 113 2.68 -17.73 0.89
CA GLU A 113 2.95 -19.13 1.23
C GLU A 113 3.55 -19.87 0.03
N PRO A 114 4.64 -20.65 0.21
CA PRO A 114 5.15 -21.53 -0.83
C PRO A 114 4.04 -22.43 -1.40
N PRO A 115 3.90 -22.57 -2.74
CA PRO A 115 4.86 -22.20 -3.78
C PRO A 115 4.73 -20.78 -4.35
N TYR A 116 4.03 -19.88 -3.64
CA TYR A 116 3.76 -18.48 -4.00
C TYR A 116 2.95 -18.32 -5.28
N GLN A 117 1.95 -19.18 -5.47
CA GLN A 117 1.18 -19.23 -6.71
C GLN A 117 0.43 -17.92 -6.98
N GLU A 118 -0.25 -17.37 -5.97
CA GLU A 118 -0.98 -16.10 -6.08
C GLU A 118 -0.09 -14.93 -6.55
N LEU A 119 1.14 -14.87 -6.04
CA LEU A 119 2.12 -13.87 -6.47
C LEU A 119 2.58 -14.12 -7.92
N LYS A 120 2.79 -15.37 -8.31
CA LYS A 120 3.21 -15.73 -9.67
C LYS A 120 2.12 -15.42 -10.68
N ASP A 121 0.87 -15.77 -10.39
CA ASP A 121 -0.29 -15.48 -11.23
C ASP A 121 -0.44 -13.96 -11.46
N LEU A 122 -0.23 -13.17 -10.40
CA LEU A 122 -0.21 -11.70 -10.52
C LEU A 122 0.94 -11.22 -11.42
N VAL A 123 2.14 -11.77 -11.25
CA VAL A 123 3.31 -11.42 -12.06
C VAL A 123 3.10 -11.76 -13.53
N ASP A 124 2.55 -12.93 -13.83
CA ASP A 124 2.28 -13.39 -15.19
C ASP A 124 1.29 -12.45 -15.89
N LYS A 125 0.18 -12.07 -15.22
CA LYS A 125 -0.76 -11.07 -15.75
C LYS A 125 -0.12 -9.71 -16.02
N ILE A 126 0.76 -9.24 -15.11
CA ILE A 126 1.49 -7.98 -15.30
C ILE A 126 2.41 -8.07 -16.52
N TRP A 127 3.11 -9.20 -16.69
CA TRP A 127 4.01 -9.41 -17.81
C TRP A 127 3.27 -9.53 -19.14
N GLU A 128 2.17 -10.28 -19.21
CA GLU A 128 1.34 -10.38 -20.41
C GLU A 128 0.83 -9.00 -20.85
N TRP A 129 0.33 -8.20 -19.92
CA TRP A 129 -0.11 -6.85 -20.23
C TRP A 129 1.03 -5.92 -20.66
N TRP A 130 2.19 -5.98 -19.97
CA TRP A 130 3.33 -5.13 -20.28
C TRP A 130 3.99 -5.49 -21.61
N ASP A 131 4.05 -6.77 -21.97
CA ASP A 131 4.62 -7.25 -23.24
C ASP A 131 3.79 -6.76 -24.44
N GLU A 132 2.46 -6.83 -24.35
CA GLU A 132 1.56 -6.42 -25.43
C GLU A 132 1.50 -4.89 -25.60
N ASN A 133 1.52 -4.13 -24.49
CA ASN A 133 1.24 -2.69 -24.50
C ASN A 133 2.50 -1.80 -24.36
N GLY A 134 3.62 -2.39 -23.97
CA GLY A 134 4.88 -1.71 -23.73
C GLY A 134 5.53 -1.21 -25.01
N LYS A 135 5.90 0.08 -25.04
CA LYS A 135 6.76 0.61 -26.11
C LYS A 135 8.19 0.12 -25.91
N ASN A 136 8.98 0.20 -26.98
CA ASN A 136 10.40 -0.14 -26.92
C ASN A 136 11.10 0.64 -25.78
N ARG A 137 11.70 -0.10 -24.84
CA ARG A 137 12.40 0.40 -23.64
C ARG A 137 11.52 1.17 -22.63
N GLU A 138 10.21 0.99 -22.66
CA GLU A 138 9.29 1.58 -21.69
C GLU A 138 9.18 0.70 -20.44
N ARG A 139 9.37 1.29 -19.26
CA ARG A 139 9.24 0.55 -17.99
C ARG A 139 7.77 0.44 -17.59
N VAL A 140 7.42 -0.60 -16.83
CA VAL A 140 6.04 -0.83 -16.38
C VAL A 140 5.43 0.39 -15.66
N GLY A 141 6.21 1.11 -14.85
CA GLY A 141 5.76 2.35 -14.20
C GLY A 141 5.41 3.47 -15.19
N GLU A 142 6.15 3.59 -16.29
CA GLU A 142 5.87 4.57 -17.35
C GLU A 142 4.65 4.16 -18.18
N LEU A 143 4.51 2.85 -18.45
CA LEU A 143 3.33 2.30 -19.10
C LEU A 143 2.07 2.61 -18.28
N ILE A 144 2.10 2.38 -16.96
CA ILE A 144 0.98 2.70 -16.05
C ILE A 144 0.69 4.21 -16.04
N GLN A 145 1.71 5.08 -16.07
CA GLN A 145 1.48 6.53 -16.16
C GLN A 145 0.85 6.94 -17.49
N ARG A 146 1.23 6.29 -18.59
CA ARG A 146 0.71 6.58 -19.93
C ARG A 146 -0.70 6.08 -20.16
N MET A 147 -0.99 4.84 -19.75
CA MET A 147 -2.29 4.20 -19.99
C MET A 147 -3.28 4.39 -18.84
N GLY A 148 -2.78 4.75 -17.65
CA GLY A 148 -3.58 4.95 -16.45
C GLY A 148 -3.67 3.69 -15.60
N MET A 149 -3.71 3.91 -14.28
CA MET A 149 -3.84 2.83 -13.28
C MET A 149 -5.14 2.04 -13.47
N ARG A 150 -6.23 2.68 -13.90
CA ARG A 150 -7.52 2.03 -14.14
C ARG A 150 -7.41 0.89 -15.16
N VAL A 151 -6.88 1.19 -16.35
CA VAL A 151 -6.71 0.21 -17.44
C VAL A 151 -5.78 -0.92 -17.02
N PHE A 152 -4.71 -0.60 -16.28
CA PHE A 152 -3.80 -1.60 -15.74
C PHE A 152 -4.50 -2.54 -14.75
N LEU A 153 -5.27 -2.01 -13.81
CA LEU A 153 -6.01 -2.78 -12.80
C LEU A 153 -7.05 -3.71 -13.45
N GLU A 154 -7.79 -3.22 -14.45
CA GLU A 154 -8.74 -4.02 -15.23
C GLU A 154 -8.02 -5.17 -15.96
N ALA A 155 -6.89 -4.90 -16.59
CA ALA A 155 -6.12 -5.90 -17.35
C ALA A 155 -5.54 -7.03 -16.47
N ILE A 156 -5.17 -6.72 -15.22
CA ILE A 156 -4.67 -7.72 -14.27
C ILE A 156 -5.79 -8.31 -13.38
N GLU A 157 -7.04 -7.94 -13.64
CA GLU A 157 -8.24 -8.38 -12.92
C GLU A 157 -8.18 -8.07 -11.41
N LEU A 158 -7.80 -6.84 -11.05
CA LEU A 158 -7.66 -6.40 -9.67
C LEU A 158 -8.57 -5.22 -9.36
N GLU A 159 -9.38 -5.34 -8.30
CA GLU A 159 -10.31 -4.28 -7.89
C GLU A 159 -9.57 -3.09 -7.24
N PRO A 160 -9.93 -1.84 -7.59
CA PRO A 160 -9.31 -0.66 -6.99
C PRO A 160 -9.62 -0.57 -5.49
N SER A 161 -8.61 -0.24 -4.69
CA SER A 161 -8.74 0.04 -3.25
C SER A 161 -8.33 1.47 -2.92
N PRO A 162 -8.97 2.14 -1.94
CA PRO A 162 -8.51 3.41 -1.40
C PRO A 162 -7.05 3.38 -0.92
N ASP A 163 -6.54 2.22 -0.50
CA ASP A 163 -5.15 2.05 -0.03
C ASP A 163 -4.11 2.26 -1.14
N MET A 164 -4.52 2.25 -2.41
CA MET A 164 -3.63 2.45 -3.56
C MET A 164 -3.26 3.92 -3.80
N ILE A 165 -3.99 4.86 -3.19
CA ILE A 165 -3.83 6.30 -3.42
C ILE A 165 -3.52 7.04 -2.13
N PHE A 166 -2.69 8.08 -2.24
CA PHE A 166 -2.41 8.97 -1.12
C PHE A 166 -3.53 9.99 -0.89
N HIS A 167 -4.13 10.48 -1.98
CA HIS A 167 -5.31 11.34 -1.94
C HIS A 167 -6.15 11.10 -3.20
N PRO A 168 -7.49 11.28 -3.15
CA PRO A 168 -8.34 11.29 -4.34
C PRO A 168 -7.92 12.39 -5.32
N ARG A 169 -8.18 12.19 -6.61
CA ARG A 169 -7.90 13.23 -7.62
C ARG A 169 -8.56 14.56 -7.24
N THR A 170 -7.85 15.66 -7.51
CA THR A 170 -8.33 17.02 -7.24
C THR A 170 -8.94 17.70 -8.47
N ASN A 171 -8.87 17.05 -9.63
CA ASN A 171 -9.41 17.55 -10.89
C ASN A 171 -10.63 16.73 -11.31
N PRO A 172 -11.63 17.37 -11.96
CA PRO A 172 -12.94 16.76 -12.21
C PRO A 172 -13.02 15.89 -13.48
N TYR A 173 -11.91 15.66 -14.20
CA TYR A 173 -11.93 14.96 -15.50
C TYR A 173 -12.08 13.43 -15.37
N VAL A 174 -13.19 12.98 -14.80
CA VAL A 174 -13.51 11.56 -14.61
C VAL A 174 -13.93 10.96 -15.96
N PHE A 175 -13.32 9.83 -16.32
CA PHE A 175 -13.71 9.04 -17.47
C PHE A 175 -14.65 7.95 -16.99
N TYR A 176 -15.84 7.88 -17.59
CA TYR A 176 -16.81 6.81 -17.39
C TYR A 176 -16.72 5.81 -18.53
N ASP A 177 -17.29 4.63 -18.33
CA ASP A 177 -17.43 3.68 -19.44
C ASP A 177 -18.68 4.03 -20.24
N GLU A 178 -18.66 3.75 -21.55
CA GLU A 178 -19.79 3.98 -22.46
C GLU A 178 -21.11 3.36 -21.95
N PHE A 179 -21.04 2.32 -21.11
CA PHE A 179 -22.21 1.70 -20.48
C PHE A 179 -22.94 2.63 -19.50
N TYR A 180 -22.21 3.47 -18.77
CA TYR A 180 -22.81 4.45 -17.85
C TYR A 180 -23.23 5.73 -18.58
N GLU A 181 -22.55 6.09 -19.67
CA GLU A 181 -22.95 7.19 -20.53
C GLU A 181 -24.32 6.89 -21.17
N ALA A 182 -24.55 5.65 -21.62
CA ALA A 182 -25.85 5.22 -22.14
C ALA A 182 -26.96 5.20 -21.06
N GLU A 183 -26.68 4.74 -19.84
CA GLU A 183 -27.65 4.77 -18.74
C GLU A 183 -28.00 6.20 -18.28
N GLU A 184 -27.02 7.13 -18.28
CA GLU A 184 -27.26 8.55 -18.02
C GLU A 184 -28.09 9.21 -19.14
N GLU A 185 -27.77 8.92 -20.42
CA GLU A 185 -28.57 9.39 -21.56
C GLU A 185 -30.02 8.87 -21.49
N GLU A 186 -30.22 7.58 -21.19
CA GLU A 186 -31.56 7.00 -21.02
C GLU A 186 -32.31 7.58 -19.80
N ALA A 187 -31.61 7.90 -18.71
CA ALA A 187 -32.19 8.53 -17.52
C ALA A 187 -32.56 10.01 -17.77
N GLU A 188 -31.74 10.75 -18.52
CA GLU A 188 -32.03 12.13 -18.92
C GLU A 188 -33.22 12.18 -19.89
N GLU A 189 -33.26 11.30 -20.90
CA GLU A 189 -34.40 11.17 -21.82
C GLU A 189 -35.69 10.81 -21.07
N GLY A 190 -35.66 9.85 -20.14
CA GLY A 190 -36.82 9.46 -19.33
C GLY A 190 -37.30 10.52 -18.33
N SER A 191 -36.45 11.48 -17.95
CA SER A 191 -36.82 12.62 -17.09
C SER A 191 -37.39 13.81 -17.85
N SER A 192 -37.20 13.86 -19.17
CA SER A 192 -37.73 14.91 -20.05
C SER A 192 -39.16 14.65 -20.54
N GLU A 193 -39.65 13.41 -20.36
CA GLU A 193 -41.00 12.98 -20.73
C GLU A 193 -42.05 13.07 -19.59
N SER A 194 -41.71 13.66 -18.43
CA SER A 194 -42.62 13.86 -17.29
C SER A 194 -42.98 15.32 -17.01
#